data_AF-A0A2S2Q6Y0-F1
#
_entry.id   AF-A0A2S2Q6Y0-F1
#
_cell.length_a   1.000
_cell.length_b   1.000
_cell.length_c   1.000
_cell.angle_alpha   90.00
_cell.angle_beta   90.00
_cell.angle_gamma   90.00
#
_symmetry.space_group_name_H-M   'P 1'
#
loop_
_entity.id
_entity.type
_entity.pdbx_description
1 polymer ?
#
loop_
_entity_poly.entity_id
_entity_poly.type
_entity_poly.pdbx_seq_one_letter_code
_entity_poly.pdbx_strand_id
1 'polypeptide(L)'
;MQSEISRSLVTKNLRIYLQLHSSSNRQITENREVVRSVIEVLLFIARQNIAIRDHDEKICSQNRGNFLELLILLAHNNPSLMVHFDKINSKEKKIDEHSYHMTLKI
;
A
#
# COMPACT_ATOMS: atom_id res chain seq x y z
N MET A 1 -17.10 -7.95 44.54
CA MET A 1 -17.89 -8.23 43.32
C MET A 1 -17.96 -7.00 42.39
N GLN A 2 -18.58 -5.87 42.78
CA GLN A 2 -18.65 -4.68 41.91
C GLN A 2 -17.26 -4.11 41.55
N SER A 3 -16.32 -4.08 42.49
CA SER A 3 -14.93 -3.64 42.27
C SER A 3 -14.16 -4.50 41.25
N GLU A 4 -14.41 -5.81 41.22
CA GLU A 4 -13.77 -6.73 40.27
C GLU A 4 -14.33 -6.58 38.86
N ILE A 5 -15.64 -6.36 38.75
CA ILE A 5 -16.30 -6.05 37.48
C ILE A 5 -15.72 -4.75 36.91
N SER A 6 -15.63 -3.69 37.73
CA SER A 6 -15.03 -2.41 37.32
C SER A 6 -13.57 -2.57 36.89
N ARG A 7 -12.77 -3.34 37.63
CA ARG A 7 -11.36 -3.62 37.26
C ARG A 7 -11.27 -4.38 35.92
N SER A 8 -12.12 -5.39 35.72
CA SER A 8 -12.18 -6.17 34.49
C SER A 8 -12.52 -5.30 33.28
N LEU A 9 -13.50 -4.39 33.43
CA LEU A 9 -13.90 -3.44 32.39
C LEU A 9 -12.76 -2.46 32.03
N VAL A 10 -12.08 -1.87 33.01
CA VAL A 10 -10.94 -0.97 32.77
C VAL A 10 -9.82 -1.71 32.02
N THR A 11 -9.54 -2.96 32.41
CA THR A 11 -8.49 -3.77 31.76
C THR A 11 -8.84 -4.07 30.29
N LYS A 12 -10.11 -4.36 30.00
CA LYS A 12 -10.59 -4.56 28.61
C LYS A 12 -10.48 -3.29 27.78
N ASN A 13 -10.92 -2.15 28.32
CA ASN A 13 -10.84 -0.86 27.64
C ASN A 13 -9.38 -0.47 27.34
N LEU A 14 -8.47 -0.71 28.29
CA LEU A 14 -7.04 -0.49 28.09
C LEU A 14 -6.49 -1.38 26.96
N ARG A 15 -6.84 -2.67 26.94
CA ARG A 15 -6.41 -3.59 25.87
C ARG A 15 -6.87 -3.10 24.50
N ILE A 16 -8.13 -2.68 24.39
CA ILE A 16 -8.70 -2.15 23.14
C ILE A 16 -7.94 -0.89 22.72
N TYR A 17 -7.72 0.05 23.63
CA TYR A 17 -6.97 1.28 23.36
C TYR A 17 -5.55 0.97 22.84
N LEU A 18 -4.83 0.07 23.51
CA LEU A 18 -3.48 -0.33 23.08
C LEU A 18 -3.48 -1.01 21.71
N GLN A 19 -4.49 -1.84 21.43
CA GLN A 19 -4.65 -2.49 20.13
C GLN A 19 -4.92 -1.48 19.00
N LEU A 20 -5.77 -0.48 19.25
CA LEU A 20 -6.05 0.59 18.29
C LEU A 20 -4.80 1.44 18.03
N HIS A 21 -4.11 1.84 19.10
CA HIS A 21 -2.92 2.66 19.01
C HIS A 21 -1.77 1.95 18.28
N SER A 22 -1.52 0.67 18.61
CA SER A 22 -0.52 -0.15 17.93
C SER A 22 -0.86 -0.37 16.45
N SER A 23 -2.14 -0.58 16.12
CA SER A 23 -2.59 -0.72 14.73
C SER A 23 -2.38 0.57 13.94
N SER A 24 -2.69 1.73 14.52
CA SER A 24 -2.46 3.05 13.92
C SER A 24 -0.97 3.30 13.66
N ASN A 25 -0.14 3.07 14.67
CA ASN A 25 1.32 3.24 14.54
C ASN A 25 1.93 2.29 13.52
N ARG A 26 1.43 1.05 13.44
CA ARG A 26 1.84 0.09 12.42
C ARG A 26 1.52 0.62 11.03
N GLN A 27 0.33 1.15 10.80
CA GLN A 27 -0.05 1.72 9.51
C GLN A 27 0.81 2.93 9.14
N ILE A 28 1.11 3.82 10.11
CA ILE A 28 2.02 4.94 9.90
C ILE A 28 3.41 4.44 9.49
N THR A 29 3.91 3.40 10.15
CA THR A 29 5.22 2.80 9.85
C THR A 29 5.23 2.21 8.43
N GLU A 30 4.24 1.38 8.10
CA GLU A 30 4.10 0.78 6.76
C GLU A 30 4.03 1.85 5.66
N ASN A 31 3.28 2.94 5.88
CA ASN A 31 3.19 4.05 4.93
C ASN A 31 4.53 4.78 4.75
N ARG A 32 5.30 4.98 5.83
CA ARG A 32 6.62 5.61 5.76
C ARG A 32 7.60 4.78 4.95
N GLU A 33 7.57 3.45 5.09
CA GLU A 33 8.41 2.55 4.30
C GLU A 33 8.10 2.64 2.81
N VAL A 34 6.81 2.67 2.44
CA VAL A 34 6.38 2.85 1.04
C VAL A 34 6.89 4.18 0.48
N VAL A 35 6.66 5.29 1.19
CA VAL A 35 7.10 6.62 0.76
C VAL A 35 8.62 6.68 0.62
N ARG A 36 9.34 6.07 1.56
CA ARG A 36 10.80 5.99 1.52
C ARG A 36 11.28 5.28 0.25
N SER A 37 10.72 4.11 -0.08
CA SER A 37 11.09 3.37 -1.28
C SER A 37 10.80 4.17 -2.56
N VAL A 38 9.67 4.88 -2.62
CA VAL A 38 9.35 5.77 -3.76
C VAL A 38 10.39 6.87 -3.92
N ILE A 39 10.78 7.54 -2.83
CA ILE A 39 11.81 8.59 -2.87
C ILE A 39 13.16 8.03 -3.32
N GLU A 40 13.56 6.85 -2.81
CA GLU A 40 14.82 6.21 -3.19
C GLU A 40 14.88 5.87 -4.69
N VAL A 41 13.79 5.33 -5.25
CA VAL A 41 13.69 5.04 -6.69
C VAL A 41 13.75 6.33 -7.51
N LEU A 42 13.01 7.38 -7.12
CA LEU A 42 13.03 8.66 -7.81
C LEU A 42 14.43 9.30 -7.80
N LEU A 43 15.11 9.27 -6.66
CA LEU A 43 16.47 9.76 -6.53
C LEU A 43 17.44 8.96 -7.41
N PHE A 44 17.30 7.64 -7.45
CA PHE A 44 18.11 6.80 -8.32
C PHE A 44 17.91 7.18 -9.79
N ILE A 45 16.66 7.22 -10.26
CA ILE A 45 16.33 7.54 -11.65
C ILE A 45 16.86 8.93 -12.04
N ALA A 46 16.63 9.93 -11.18
CA ALA A 46 17.08 11.30 -11.42
C ALA A 46 18.62 11.38 -11.51
N ARG A 47 19.34 10.66 -10.65
CA ARG A 47 20.81 10.63 -10.66
C ARG A 47 21.38 9.93 -11.89
N GLN A 48 20.71 8.87 -12.37
CA GLN A 48 21.13 8.16 -13.58
C GLN A 48 20.67 8.84 -14.88
N ASN A 49 19.85 9.88 -14.78
CA ASN A 49 19.26 10.59 -15.92
C ASN A 49 18.51 9.65 -16.89
N ILE A 50 17.82 8.64 -16.34
CA ILE A 50 16.99 7.71 -17.12
C ILE A 50 15.53 8.17 -17.11
N ALA A 51 14.78 7.81 -18.15
CA ALA A 51 13.37 8.16 -18.23
C ALA A 51 12.58 7.49 -17.09
N ILE A 52 11.71 8.25 -16.41
CA ILE A 52 10.87 7.75 -15.32
C ILE A 52 9.80 6.79 -15.86
N ARG A 53 9.23 7.14 -17.02
CA ARG A 53 8.07 6.48 -17.64
C ARG A 53 8.40 6.02 -19.06
N ASP A 54 7.74 4.97 -19.52
CA ASP A 54 7.78 4.50 -20.90
C ASP A 54 6.42 4.74 -21.60
N HIS A 55 6.29 4.37 -22.87
CA HIS A 55 5.10 4.63 -23.68
C HIS A 55 3.84 3.91 -23.17
N ASP A 56 3.98 2.76 -22.51
CA ASP A 56 2.85 1.96 -22.00
C ASP A 56 3.10 1.44 -20.58
N GLU A 57 2.38 2.00 -19.60
CA GLU A 57 2.43 1.60 -18.19
C GLU A 57 1.31 0.63 -17.78
N LYS A 58 0.50 0.13 -18.74
CA LYS A 58 -0.58 -0.81 -18.45
C LYS A 58 -0.03 -2.07 -17.79
N ILE A 59 -0.85 -2.72 -16.96
CA ILE A 59 -0.51 -3.98 -16.27
C ILE A 59 -0.04 -5.07 -17.25
N CYS A 60 -0.58 -5.09 -18.47
CA CYS A 60 -0.26 -6.07 -19.51
C CYS A 60 0.99 -5.73 -20.34
N SER A 61 1.59 -4.55 -20.13
CA SER A 61 2.79 -4.14 -20.86
C SER A 61 3.99 -4.97 -20.43
N GLN A 62 4.85 -5.33 -21.39
CA GLN A 62 6.11 -6.03 -21.10
C GLN A 62 7.14 -5.12 -20.42
N ASN A 63 7.02 -3.81 -20.59
CA ASN A 63 7.90 -2.82 -19.99
C ASN A 63 7.04 -1.63 -19.54
N ARG A 64 6.83 -1.51 -18.23
CA ARG A 64 6.02 -0.44 -17.63
C ARG A 64 6.85 0.80 -17.25
N GLY A 65 8.07 0.90 -17.77
CA GLY A 65 9.00 1.96 -17.46
C GLY A 65 9.81 1.75 -16.20
N ASN A 66 10.92 2.48 -16.12
CA ASN A 66 11.96 2.26 -15.10
C ASN A 66 11.45 2.46 -13.67
N PHE A 67 10.52 3.38 -13.45
CA PHE A 67 9.97 3.64 -12.11
C PHE A 67 9.19 2.45 -11.55
N LEU A 68 8.25 1.92 -12.32
CA LEU A 68 7.41 0.80 -11.90
C LEU A 68 8.25 -0.48 -11.73
N GLU A 69 9.12 -0.77 -12.69
CA GLU A 69 9.97 -1.97 -12.63
C GLU A 69 10.94 -1.94 -11.44
N LEU A 70 11.55 -0.79 -11.14
CA LEU A 70 12.42 -0.65 -9.95
C LEU A 70 11.65 -0.78 -8.65
N LEU A 71 10.45 -0.20 -8.54
CA LEU A 71 9.64 -0.36 -7.34
C LEU A 71 9.18 -1.80 -7.13
N ILE A 72 8.84 -2.53 -8.19
CA ILE A 72 8.49 -3.95 -8.12
C ILE A 72 9.69 -4.77 -7.69
N LEU A 73 10.87 -4.47 -8.23
CA LEU A 73 12.11 -5.10 -7.81
C LEU A 73 12.36 -4.92 -6.32
N LEU A 74 12.16 -3.70 -5.79
CA LEU A 74 12.28 -3.42 -4.35
C LEU A 74 11.19 -4.10 -3.53
N ALA A 75 9.98 -4.26 -4.06
CA ALA A 75 8.86 -4.89 -3.36
C ALA A 75 9.14 -6.35 -3.01
N HIS A 76 9.94 -7.07 -3.80
CA HIS A 76 10.34 -8.45 -3.47
C HIS A 76 11.00 -8.58 -2.10
N ASN A 77 11.72 -7.54 -1.66
CA ASN A 77 12.41 -7.51 -0.38
C ASN A 77 11.73 -6.58 0.65
N ASN A 78 10.62 -5.95 0.28
CA ASN A 78 9.88 -5.02 1.15
C ASN A 78 8.40 -5.43 1.25
N PRO A 79 8.01 -6.16 2.32
CA PRO A 79 6.63 -6.63 2.50
C PRO A 79 5.60 -5.50 2.55
N SER A 80 5.94 -4.35 3.14
CA SER A 80 5.03 -3.19 3.21
C SER A 80 4.74 -2.64 1.81
N LEU A 81 5.75 -2.61 0.94
CA LEU A 81 5.62 -2.19 -0.44
C LEU A 81 4.82 -3.19 -1.27
N MET A 82 5.05 -4.50 -1.10
CA MET A 82 4.28 -5.55 -1.77
C MET A 82 2.79 -5.50 -1.39
N VAL A 83 2.48 -5.39 -0.10
CA VAL A 83 1.10 -5.25 0.38
C VAL A 83 0.43 -3.99 -0.19
N HIS A 84 1.20 -2.91 -0.36
CA HIS A 84 0.70 -1.69 -1.00
C HIS A 84 0.37 -1.91 -2.49
N PHE A 85 1.22 -2.63 -3.23
CA PHE A 85 0.96 -3.02 -4.61
C PHE A 85 -0.29 -3.88 -4.76
N ASP A 86 -0.47 -4.88 -3.90
CA ASP A 86 -1.66 -5.74 -3.91
C ASP A 86 -2.95 -4.94 -3.67
N LYS A 87 -2.89 -3.94 -2.78
CA LYS A 87 -4.02 -3.03 -2.52
C LYS A 87 -4.36 -2.17 -3.74
N ILE A 88 -3.37 -1.73 -4.52
CA ILE A 88 -3.59 -0.95 -5.75
C ILE A 88 -4.20 -1.86 -6.83
N ASN A 89 -3.60 -3.00 -7.11
CA ASN A 89 -4.07 -3.94 -8.13
C ASN A 89 -5.51 -4.42 -7.84
N SER A 90 -5.84 -4.62 -6.56
CA SER A 90 -7.21 -4.99 -6.14
C SER A 90 -8.24 -3.87 -6.34
N LYS A 91 -7.82 -2.60 -6.37
CA LYS A 91 -8.70 -1.47 -6.68
C LYS A 91 -8.88 -1.31 -8.19
N GLU A 92 -7.82 -1.46 -8.97
CA GLU A 92 -7.87 -1.37 -10.44
C GLU A 92 -8.83 -2.39 -11.04
N LYS A 93 -8.77 -3.66 -10.60
CA LYS A 93 -9.73 -4.70 -11.05
C LYS A 93 -11.20 -4.35 -10.81
N LYS A 94 -11.51 -3.70 -9.67
CA LYS A 94 -12.88 -3.29 -9.35
C LYS A 94 -13.37 -2.14 -10.22
N ILE A 95 -12.46 -1.25 -10.63
CA ILE A 95 -12.78 -0.11 -11.49
C ILE A 95 -13.07 -0.63 -12.91
N ASP A 96 -12.27 -1.56 -13.40
CA ASP A 96 -12.46 -2.19 -14.71
C ASP A 96 -13.82 -2.92 -14.77
N GLU A 97 -14.11 -3.80 -13.80
CA GLU A 97 -15.40 -4.53 -13.73
C GLU A 97 -16.61 -3.57 -13.68
N HIS A 98 -16.51 -2.49 -12.91
CA HIS A 98 -17.59 -1.51 -12.83
C HIS A 98 -17.77 -0.72 -14.14
N SER A 99 -16.66 -0.40 -14.81
CA SER A 99 -16.66 0.27 -16.12
C SER A 99 -17.30 -0.59 -17.20
N TYR A 100 -16.92 -1.88 -17.28
CA TYR A 100 -17.51 -2.85 -18.22
C TYR A 100 -19.03 -3.01 -18.03
N HIS A 101 -19.51 -3.07 -16.78
CA HIS A 101 -20.94 -3.15 -16.51
C HIS A 101 -21.71 -1.86 -16.81
N MET A 102 -21.04 -0.70 -16.83
CA MET A 102 -21.65 0.57 -17.20
C MET A 102 -21.74 0.75 -18.73
N THR A 103 -20.77 0.22 -19.50
CA THR A 103 -20.77 0.33 -20.97
C THR A 103 -21.78 -0.59 -21.65
N LEU A 104 -22.12 -1.74 -21.03
CA LEU A 104 -23.08 -2.71 -21.57
C LEU A 104 -24.56 -2.35 -21.30
N LYS A 105 -24.84 -1.19 -20.70
CA LYS A 105 -26.20 -0.71 -20.37
C LYS A 105 -26.71 0.42 -21.28
N ILE A 106 -26.06 0.66 -22.42
CA ILE A 106 -26.51 1.56 -23.49
C ILE A 106 -26.89 0.69 -24.69
#